data_AF-A0A367J1C6-F1
#
_entry.id   AF-A0A367J1C6-F1
#
_cell.length_a   1.000
_cell.length_b   1.000
_cell.length_c   1.000
_cell.angle_alpha   90.00
_cell.angle_beta   90.00
_cell.angle_gamma   90.00
#
_symmetry.space_group_name_H-M   'P 1'
#
loop_
_entity.id
_entity.type
_entity.pdbx_description
1 polymer ?
#
loop_
_entity_poly.entity_id
_entity_poly.type
_entity_poly.pdbx_seq_one_letter_code
_entity_poly.pdbx_strand_id
1 'polypeptide(L)'
;QILWNSSNDVSLCSNVINNDVPTINGRGSIHKRKPQRPASVPTDIYVASNSKSSAIVNRVKRLMLKENHNTVTIHGLGAMVTRAISIALRAQETLNNQIELKPTTETIVLTDDIIPDDMVCGIDYVCVCD
;
A
#
# COMPACT_ATOMS: atom_id res chain seq x y z
N GLN A 1 10.53 29.73 12.94
CA GLN A 1 10.30 28.89 14.14
C GLN A 1 8.93 28.25 14.00
N ILE A 2 8.86 26.93 13.91
CA ILE A 2 7.60 26.18 13.99
C ILE A 2 7.80 25.19 15.13
N LEU A 3 7.19 25.50 16.28
CA LEU A 3 7.05 24.57 17.40
C LEU A 3 5.99 23.54 17.01
N TRP A 4 6.37 22.28 16.92
CA TRP A 4 5.42 21.18 17.05
C TRP A 4 5.29 20.85 18.55
N ASN A 5 4.16 21.24 19.14
CA ASN A 5 3.76 20.81 20.47
C ASN A 5 3.47 19.30 20.41
N SER A 6 4.34 18.50 21.02
CA SER A 6 4.08 17.09 21.30
C SER A 6 3.31 17.00 22.61
N SER A 7 1.99 17.08 22.53
CA SER A 7 1.13 16.56 23.59
C SER A 7 -0.10 15.97 22.93
N ASN A 8 -0.20 14.64 22.99
CA ASN A 8 -1.46 13.91 23.08
C ASN A 8 -1.12 12.46 23.40
N ASP A 9 -0.92 12.23 24.68
CA ASP A 9 -1.29 10.98 25.32
C ASP A 9 -2.83 10.97 25.35
N VAL A 10 -3.45 10.27 24.40
CA VAL A 10 -4.89 9.97 24.44
C VAL A 10 -5.04 8.47 24.26
N SER A 11 -4.92 7.81 25.40
CA SER A 11 -5.59 6.54 25.62
C SER A 11 -7.11 6.75 25.51
N LEU A 12 -7.76 5.72 24.94
CA LEU A 12 -9.21 5.51 24.85
C LEU A 12 -9.99 6.46 23.93
N CYS A 13 -10.51 5.89 22.83
CA CYS A 13 -11.92 5.93 22.49
C CYS A 13 -12.20 4.92 21.38
N SER A 14 -12.57 3.72 21.78
CA SER A 14 -13.69 3.04 21.14
C SER A 14 -14.85 4.03 21.04
N ASN A 15 -15.18 4.47 19.82
CA ASN A 15 -16.55 4.52 19.27
C ASN A 15 -16.67 5.38 17.99
N VAL A 16 -17.35 4.76 17.02
CA VAL A 16 -18.16 5.35 15.94
C VAL A 16 -17.39 5.91 14.74
N ILE A 17 -17.13 5.02 13.78
CA ILE A 17 -17.24 5.36 12.36
C ILE A 17 -18.57 4.76 11.90
N ASN A 18 -19.61 5.60 11.84
CA ASN A 18 -20.85 5.25 11.15
C ASN A 18 -20.53 5.13 9.66
N ASN A 19 -20.27 3.91 9.22
CA ASN A 19 -20.55 3.47 7.87
C ASN A 19 -21.37 2.20 8.03
N ASP A 20 -22.51 2.12 7.38
CA ASP A 20 -23.41 0.96 7.33
C ASP A 20 -22.73 -0.22 6.61
N VAL A 21 -21.61 -0.68 7.14
CA VAL A 21 -21.06 -2.01 6.88
C VAL A 21 -21.83 -2.92 7.83
N PRO A 22 -22.55 -3.94 7.34
CA PRO A 22 -23.15 -4.92 8.23
C PRO A 22 -22.02 -5.56 9.05
N THR A 23 -21.92 -5.17 10.31
CA THR A 23 -21.06 -5.81 11.30
C THR A 23 -21.63 -7.20 11.49
N ILE A 24 -21.20 -8.14 10.66
CA ILE A 24 -21.36 -9.55 10.94
C ILE A 24 -20.73 -9.77 12.31
N ASN A 25 -21.56 -10.02 13.31
CA ASN A 25 -21.19 -10.46 14.66
C ASN A 25 -20.50 -11.85 14.66
N GLY A 26 -19.98 -12.29 13.51
CA GLY A 26 -19.10 -13.43 13.40
C GLY A 26 -17.70 -12.99 13.82
N ARG A 27 -17.23 -13.54 14.94
CA ARG A 27 -15.78 -13.71 15.10
C ARG A 27 -15.35 -14.53 13.87
N GLY A 28 -14.38 -14.02 13.13
CA GLY A 28 -13.98 -14.57 11.85
C GLY A 28 -12.62 -14.01 11.48
N SER A 29 -11.79 -14.81 10.83
CA SER A 29 -10.47 -14.37 10.40
C SER A 29 -10.56 -13.76 8.99
N ILE A 30 -10.03 -12.54 8.83
CA ILE A 30 -9.92 -11.87 7.53
C ILE A 30 -8.53 -12.16 6.97
N HIS A 31 -8.46 -12.80 5.80
CA HIS A 31 -7.23 -13.03 5.08
C HIS A 31 -7.12 -12.07 3.89
N LYS A 32 -6.13 -11.18 3.94
CA LYS A 32 -5.90 -10.20 2.88
C LYS A 32 -5.12 -10.81 1.72
N ARG A 33 -5.64 -10.71 0.50
CA ARG A 33 -4.91 -11.18 -0.69
C ARG A 33 -3.93 -10.11 -1.18
N LYS A 34 -2.94 -10.55 -1.97
CA LYS A 34 -2.10 -9.61 -2.72
C LYS A 34 -2.94 -8.96 -3.82
N PRO A 35 -2.73 -7.66 -4.12
CA PRO A 35 -3.36 -7.02 -5.25
C PRO A 35 -3.08 -7.78 -6.54
N GLN A 36 -4.12 -8.02 -7.34
CA GLN A 36 -3.97 -8.54 -8.70
C GLN A 36 -3.38 -7.43 -9.56
N ARG A 37 -2.27 -7.73 -10.25
CA ARG A 37 -1.55 -6.73 -11.06
C ARG A 37 -1.08 -7.34 -12.38
N PRO A 38 -0.93 -6.53 -13.44
CA PRO A 38 -0.33 -6.98 -14.69
C PRO A 38 1.13 -7.41 -14.50
N ALA A 39 1.71 -7.98 -15.56
CA ALA A 39 3.09 -8.44 -15.57
C ALA A 39 4.05 -7.34 -15.10
N SER A 40 5.06 -7.72 -14.31
CA SER A 40 5.97 -6.74 -13.71
C SER A 40 6.88 -6.12 -14.77
N VAL A 41 6.70 -4.82 -15.03
CA VAL A 41 7.59 -4.04 -15.89
C VAL A 41 8.77 -3.54 -15.05
N PRO A 42 10.01 -3.54 -15.57
CA PRO A 42 11.19 -3.11 -14.80
C PRO A 42 11.16 -1.64 -14.35
N THR A 43 10.47 -0.78 -15.11
CA THR A 43 10.27 0.65 -14.85
C THR A 43 9.27 0.92 -13.72
N ASP A 44 8.45 -0.05 -13.36
CA ASP A 44 7.43 0.10 -12.32
C ASP A 44 7.98 -0.40 -10.98
N ILE A 45 8.05 0.52 -10.02
CA ILE A 45 8.56 0.26 -8.68
C ILE A 45 7.42 0.36 -7.68
N TYR A 46 7.07 -0.78 -7.09
CA TYR A 46 6.08 -0.86 -6.02
C TYR A 46 6.75 -0.69 -4.66
N VAL A 47 6.29 0.27 -3.87
CA VAL A 47 6.81 0.56 -2.53
C VAL A 47 6.11 -0.33 -1.52
N ALA A 48 6.86 -1.26 -0.91
CA ALA A 48 6.41 -2.03 0.23
C ALA A 48 6.89 -1.42 1.56
N SER A 49 6.21 -1.73 2.67
CA SER A 49 6.53 -1.22 4.00
C SER A 49 7.96 -1.54 4.45
N ASN A 50 8.44 -2.75 4.14
CA ASN A 50 9.78 -3.23 4.47
C ASN A 50 10.89 -2.75 3.51
N SER A 51 10.54 -2.12 2.39
CA SER A 51 11.54 -1.69 1.39
C SER A 51 12.38 -0.54 1.94
N LYS A 52 13.68 -0.50 1.66
CA LYS A 52 14.54 0.62 2.10
C LYS A 52 14.45 1.79 1.10
N SER A 53 14.17 3.00 1.59
CA SER A 53 14.01 4.18 0.73
C SER A 53 15.26 4.48 -0.10
N SER A 54 16.46 4.37 0.49
CA SER A 54 17.74 4.58 -0.23
C SER A 54 17.96 3.57 -1.36
N ALA A 55 17.58 2.31 -1.14
CA ALA A 55 17.69 1.27 -2.16
C ALA A 55 16.76 1.56 -3.35
N ILE A 56 15.56 2.08 -3.09
CA ILE A 56 14.63 2.49 -4.15
C ILE A 56 15.18 3.68 -4.94
N VAL A 57 15.68 4.73 -4.26
CA VAL A 57 16.29 5.89 -4.93
C VAL A 57 17.47 5.47 -5.80
N ASN A 58 18.34 4.59 -5.30
CA ASN A 58 19.45 4.04 -6.09
C ASN A 58 18.97 3.22 -7.29
N ARG A 59 17.86 2.48 -7.15
CA ARG A 59 17.23 1.76 -8.25
C ARG A 59 16.70 2.73 -9.31
N VAL A 60 16.01 3.81 -8.92
CA VAL A 60 15.54 4.85 -9.85
C VAL A 60 16.71 5.45 -10.61
N LYS A 61 17.78 5.83 -9.89
CA LYS A 61 19.01 6.36 -10.52
C LYS A 61 19.62 5.39 -11.53
N ARG A 62 19.67 4.09 -11.21
CA ARG A 62 20.16 3.06 -12.14
C ARG A 62 19.28 2.97 -13.39
N LEU A 63 17.96 2.90 -13.23
CA LEU A 63 17.02 2.77 -14.34
C LEU A 63 17.13 3.96 -15.31
N MET A 64 17.23 5.19 -14.79
CA MET A 64 17.29 6.38 -15.63
C MET A 64 18.69 6.61 -16.23
N LEU A 65 19.77 6.45 -15.47
CA LEU A 65 21.11 6.79 -15.95
C LEU A 65 21.85 5.65 -16.66
N LYS A 66 21.68 4.40 -16.21
CA LYS A 66 22.41 3.25 -16.77
C LYS A 66 21.60 2.53 -17.84
N GLU A 67 20.31 2.35 -17.59
CA GLU A 67 19.41 1.63 -18.49
C GLU A 67 18.67 2.56 -19.45
N ASN A 68 18.87 3.88 -19.31
CA ASN A 68 18.35 4.94 -20.19
C ASN A 68 16.82 4.89 -20.40
N HIS A 69 16.07 4.54 -19.35
CA HIS A 69 14.62 4.63 -19.39
C HIS A 69 14.15 6.07 -19.23
N ASN A 70 13.32 6.55 -20.16
CA ASN A 70 12.78 7.91 -20.13
C ASN A 70 11.84 8.15 -18.95
N THR A 71 11.13 7.12 -18.50
CA THR A 71 10.10 7.22 -17.46
C THR A 71 10.21 6.07 -16.47
N VAL A 72 10.07 6.37 -15.19
CA VAL A 72 10.05 5.39 -14.09
C VAL A 72 8.86 5.74 -13.20
N THR A 73 8.04 4.74 -12.89
CA THR A 73 6.80 4.93 -12.12
C THR A 73 6.97 4.36 -10.72
N ILE A 74 6.64 5.15 -9.69
CA ILE A 74 6.69 4.71 -8.30
C ILE A 74 5.26 4.59 -7.79
N HIS A 75 4.84 3.36 -7.49
CA HIS A 75 3.50 3.07 -6.98
C HIS A 75 3.54 2.90 -5.45
N GLY A 76 2.60 3.55 -4.77
CA GLY A 76 2.32 3.35 -3.35
C GLY A 76 0.84 3.13 -3.15
N LEU A 77 0.47 2.09 -2.40
CA LEU A 77 -0.93 1.77 -2.10
C LEU A 77 -1.25 2.09 -0.64
N GLY A 78 -2.39 2.75 -0.38
CA GLY A 78 -2.88 3.06 0.97
C GLY A 78 -1.84 3.80 1.83
N ALA A 79 -1.46 3.21 2.97
CA ALA A 79 -0.49 3.78 3.89
C ALA A 79 0.89 4.07 3.26
N MET A 80 1.22 3.47 2.12
CA MET A 80 2.50 3.66 1.43
C MET A 80 2.54 4.89 0.50
N VAL A 81 1.40 5.58 0.27
CA VAL A 81 1.34 6.74 -0.64
C VAL A 81 2.27 7.87 -0.18
N THR A 82 2.18 8.30 1.08
CA THR A 82 3.04 9.36 1.65
C THR A 82 4.52 9.01 1.54
N ARG A 83 4.84 7.73 1.72
CA ARG A 83 6.20 7.22 1.62
C ARG A 83 6.71 7.20 0.19
N ALA A 84 5.86 6.83 -0.77
CA ALA A 84 6.18 6.87 -2.19
C ALA A 84 6.47 8.32 -2.65
N ILE A 85 5.65 9.29 -2.24
CA ILE A 85 5.87 10.72 -2.50
C ILE A 85 7.23 11.16 -1.95
N SER A 86 7.52 10.82 -0.69
CA SER A 86 8.79 11.16 -0.04
C SER A 86 10.01 10.57 -0.78
N ILE A 87 9.87 9.35 -1.33
CA ILE A 87 10.93 8.70 -2.12
C ILE A 87 11.09 9.40 -3.48
N ALA A 88 10.00 9.77 -4.14
CA ALA A 88 10.03 10.47 -5.42
C ALA A 88 10.74 11.83 -5.31
N LEU A 89 10.44 12.61 -4.26
CA LEU A 89 11.12 13.88 -3.97
C LEU A 89 12.63 13.69 -3.76
N ARG A 90 13.01 12.70 -2.94
CA ARG A 90 14.44 12.38 -2.72
C ARG A 90 15.14 11.93 -4.01
N ALA A 91 14.45 11.21 -4.88
CA ALA A 91 14.99 10.81 -6.17
C ALA A 91 15.22 12.03 -7.08
N GLN A 92 14.30 12.99 -7.09
CA GLN A 92 14.46 14.26 -7.82
C GLN A 92 15.67 15.05 -7.31
N GLU A 93 15.81 15.20 -5.99
CA GLU A 93 16.98 15.85 -5.37
C GLU A 93 18.29 15.15 -5.74
N THR A 94 18.31 13.80 -5.69
CA THR A 94 19.49 12.98 -6.01
C THR A 94 19.90 13.07 -7.48
N LEU A 95 18.96 13.38 -8.37
CA LEU A 95 19.18 13.60 -9.80
C LEU A 95 19.31 15.10 -10.14
N ASN A 96 19.64 15.93 -9.14
CA ASN A 96 19.88 17.37 -9.30
C ASN A 96 18.69 18.10 -9.98
N ASN A 97 17.45 17.69 -9.68
CA ASN A 97 16.23 18.27 -10.24
C ASN A 97 16.13 18.22 -11.77
N GLN A 98 16.83 17.28 -12.42
CA GLN A 98 16.76 17.07 -13.87
C GLN A 98 15.51 16.29 -14.31
N ILE A 99 14.74 15.77 -13.35
CA ILE A 99 13.54 14.97 -13.60
C ILE A 99 12.27 15.73 -13.19
N GLU A 100 11.26 15.64 -14.03
CA GLU A 100 9.92 16.16 -13.76
C GLU A 100 9.09 15.11 -13.02
N LEU A 101 8.41 15.52 -11.94
CA LEU A 101 7.52 14.66 -11.17
C LEU A 101 6.08 14.87 -11.64
N LYS A 102 5.43 13.80 -12.11
CA LYS A 102 4.03 13.81 -12.54
C LYS A 102 3.17 12.94 -11.61
N PRO A 103 2.50 13.52 -10.59
CA PRO A 103 1.63 12.75 -9.71
C PRO A 103 0.40 12.28 -10.49
N THR A 104 0.11 10.99 -10.39
CA THR A 104 -1.07 10.34 -10.97
C THR A 104 -1.78 9.53 -9.91
N THR A 105 -3.10 9.39 -10.05
CA THR A 105 -3.93 8.60 -9.16
C THR A 105 -4.56 7.45 -9.92
N GLU A 106 -4.62 6.28 -9.30
CA GLU A 106 -5.17 5.07 -9.87
C GLU A 106 -6.07 4.39 -8.83
N THR A 107 -7.14 3.76 -9.30
CA THR A 107 -8.04 2.95 -8.46
C THR A 107 -7.75 1.48 -8.74
N ILE A 108 -7.40 0.75 -7.68
CA ILE A 108 -7.07 -0.68 -7.75
C ILE A 108 -8.12 -1.46 -6.96
N VAL A 109 -8.69 -2.50 -7.57
CA VAL A 109 -9.65 -3.40 -6.91
C VAL A 109 -8.89 -4.43 -6.09
N LEU A 110 -9.28 -4.59 -4.83
CA LEU A 110 -8.73 -5.59 -3.91
C LEU A 110 -9.82 -6.58 -3.51
N THR A 111 -9.45 -7.85 -3.42
CA THR A 111 -10.35 -8.93 -3.00
C THR A 111 -9.74 -9.56 -1.76
N ASP A 112 -10.49 -9.57 -0.67
CA ASP A 112 -10.10 -10.21 0.60
C ASP A 112 -11.00 -11.41 0.88
N ASP A 113 -10.46 -12.38 1.62
CA ASP A 113 -11.19 -13.56 2.08
C ASP A 113 -11.70 -13.34 3.51
N ILE A 114 -12.95 -13.73 3.75
CA ILE A 114 -13.55 -13.73 5.08
C ILE A 114 -13.83 -15.19 5.43
N ILE A 115 -13.23 -15.68 6.52
CA ILE A 115 -13.46 -17.04 7.04
C ILE A 115 -14.28 -16.90 8.33
N PRO A 116 -15.57 -17.29 8.32
CA PRO A 116 -16.40 -17.33 9.52
C PRO A 116 -15.91 -18.38 10.53
N ASP A 117 -15.92 -18.08 11.83
CA ASP A 117 -15.50 -19.04 12.87
C ASP A 117 -16.49 -20.20 13.07
N ASP A 118 -17.71 -20.09 12.55
CA ASP A 118 -18.78 -21.09 12.62
C ASP A 118 -18.77 -22.10 11.45
N MET A 119 -17.79 -22.03 10.55
CA MET A 119 -17.61 -23.05 9.50
C MET A 119 -17.08 -24.36 10.10
N VAL A 120 -18.00 -25.30 10.38
CA VAL A 120 -17.66 -26.68 10.71
C VAL A 120 -17.20 -27.38 9.43
N CYS A 121 -15.91 -27.74 9.35
CA CYS A 121 -15.38 -28.52 8.23
C CYS A 121 -15.94 -29.95 8.34
N GLY A 122 -17.05 -30.21 7.65
CA GLY A 122 -17.53 -31.57 7.41
C GLY A 122 -16.52 -32.35 6.59
N ILE A 123 -16.26 -33.59 6.97
CA ILE A 123 -15.60 -34.56 6.10
C ILE A 123 -16.48 -34.63 4.85
N ASP A 124 -15.95 -34.25 3.70
CA ASP A 124 -16.60 -34.06 2.39
C ASP A 124 -16.94 -32.58 2.09
N TYR A 125 -16.03 -31.95 1.35
CA TYR A 125 -16.03 -30.57 0.86
C TYR A 125 -17.31 -30.14 0.10
N VAL A 126 -18.44 -30.01 0.78
CA VAL A 126 -19.65 -29.36 0.28
C VAL A 126 -20.20 -28.46 1.37
N CYS A 127 -19.97 -27.16 1.24
CA CYS A 127 -20.54 -26.15 2.13
C CYS A 127 -22.00 -25.90 1.73
N VAL A 128 -22.96 -26.23 2.60
CA VAL A 128 -24.38 -25.85 2.47
C VAL A 128 -24.71 -24.88 3.59
N CYS A 129 -25.36 -23.77 3.25
CA CYS A 129 -25.94 -22.85 4.24
C CYS A 129 -27.33 -23.38 4.61
N ASP A 130 -27.59 -23.62 5.90
CA ASP A 130 -28.95 -23.86 6.43
C ASP A 130 -29.79 -22.57 6.44
#